data_AF-A0A382EGK2-F1
#
_entry.id   AF-A0A382EGK2-F1
#
_cell.length_a   1.000
_cell.length_b   1.000
_cell.length_c   1.000
_cell.angle_alpha   90.00
_cell.angle_beta   90.00
_cell.angle_gamma   90.00
#
_symmetry.space_group_name_H-M   'P 1'
#
loop_
_entity.id
_entity.type
_entity.pdbx_description
1 polymer ?
#
loop_
_entity_poly.entity_id
_entity_poly.type
_entity_poly.pdbx_seq_one_letter_code
_entity_poly.pdbx_strand_id
1 'polypeptide(L)'
;MIYIRSLSFYFFYVVSGFLAGLIGCLVCPFLNIANRIKLLSTWPRFSNWILYKTCKVEMVVEGEENIPQAPFVVIPNHQGQWETFFCQYFFFPITTLLKRELLFIPFW
;
A
#
# COMPACT_ATOMS: atom_id res chain seq x y z
N MET A 1 -20.58 6.31 16.24
CA MET A 1 -19.75 5.08 16.18
C MET A 1 -18.92 4.98 14.91
N ILE A 2 -19.49 5.15 13.71
CA ILE A 2 -18.72 5.13 12.45
C ILE A 2 -17.61 6.20 12.42
N TYR A 3 -17.92 7.45 12.80
CA TYR A 3 -16.95 8.54 12.82
C TYR A 3 -15.74 8.28 13.73
N ILE A 4 -15.94 7.66 14.90
CA ILE A 4 -14.84 7.31 15.81
C ILE A 4 -13.91 6.29 15.16
N ARG A 5 -14.49 5.25 14.54
CA ARG A 5 -13.74 4.19 13.86
C ARG A 5 -12.95 4.73 12.68
N SER A 6 -13.59 5.56 11.85
CA SER A 6 -12.93 6.24 10.73
C SER A 6 -11.84 7.20 11.21
N LEU A 7 -12.09 7.98 12.27
CA LEU A 7 -11.09 8.90 12.82
C LEU A 7 -9.88 8.13 13.37
N SER A 8 -10.10 7.03 14.09
CA SER A 8 -9.03 6.15 14.55
C SER A 8 -8.25 5.57 13.38
N PHE A 9 -8.92 5.09 12.33
CA PHE A 9 -8.26 4.63 11.11
C PHE A 9 -7.35 5.71 10.51
N TYR A 10 -7.89 6.89 10.23
CA TYR A 10 -7.15 7.98 9.61
C TYR A 10 -5.97 8.45 10.46
N PHE A 11 -6.14 8.51 11.79
CA PHE A 11 -5.04 8.83 12.69
C PHE A 11 -3.86 7.88 12.52
N PHE A 12 -4.09 6.56 12.65
CA PHE A 12 -3.01 5.58 12.50
C PHE A 12 -2.48 5.49 11.07
N TYR A 13 -3.34 5.62 10.07
CA TYR A 13 -2.97 5.60 8.66
C TYR A 13 -2.00 6.74 8.33
N VAL A 14 -2.32 7.99 8.72
CA VAL A 14 -1.48 9.16 8.47
C VAL A 14 -0.17 9.07 9.27
N VAL A 15 -0.24 8.77 10.57
CA VAL A 15 0.95 8.68 11.43
C VAL A 15 1.90 7.59 10.93
N SER A 16 1.39 6.40 10.62
CA SER A 16 2.22 5.31 10.11
C SER A 16 2.76 5.58 8.70
N GLY A 17 2.00 6.25 7.83
CA GLY A 17 2.45 6.64 6.50
C GLY A 17 3.62 7.62 6.57
N PHE A 18 3.52 8.62 7.45
CA PHE A 18 4.61 9.55 7.72
C PHE A 18 5.85 8.82 8.26
N LEU A 19 5.69 7.92 9.23
CA LEU A 19 6.81 7.13 9.77
C LEU A 19 7.43 6.21 8.72
N ALA A 20 6.62 5.54 7.90
CA ALA A 20 7.10 4.70 6.81
C ALA A 20 7.87 5.52 5.76
N GLY A 21 7.39 6.73 5.45
CA GLY A 21 8.10 7.68 4.59
C GLY A 21 9.45 8.11 5.17
N LEU A 22 9.49 8.48 6.45
CA LEU A 22 10.75 8.82 7.14
C LEU A 22 11.73 7.64 7.16
N ILE A 23 11.28 6.45 7.52
CA ILE A 23 12.09 5.23 7.50
C ILE A 23 12.57 4.96 6.07
N GLY A 24 11.70 5.10 5.07
CA GLY A 24 12.05 4.96 3.66
C GLY A 24 13.18 5.91 3.26
N CYS A 25 13.06 7.19 3.56
CA CYS A 25 14.08 8.19 3.25
C CYS A 25 15.43 7.91 3.96
N LEU A 26 15.39 7.45 5.21
CA LEU A 26 16.60 7.20 6.01
C LEU A 26 17.26 5.85 5.71
N VAL A 27 16.48 4.81 5.43
CA VAL A 27 16.97 3.43 5.34
C VAL A 27 17.14 2.96 3.89
N CYS A 28 16.21 3.30 2.98
CA CYS A 28 16.26 2.82 1.60
C CYS A 28 17.55 3.17 0.83
N PRO A 29 18.21 4.33 1.03
CA PRO A 29 19.48 4.62 0.35
C PRO A 29 20.56 3.56 0.58
N PHE A 30 20.53 2.89 1.74
CA PHE A 30 21.49 1.85 2.13
C PHE A 30 21.08 0.43 1.71
N LEU A 31 19.91 0.26 1.10
CA LEU A 31 19.36 -1.02 0.68
C LEU A 31 19.45 -1.20 -0.83
N ASN A 32 19.57 -2.45 -1.29
CA ASN A 32 19.35 -2.80 -2.69
C ASN A 32 17.86 -2.69 -3.07
N ILE A 33 17.55 -2.67 -4.36
CA ILE A 33 16.18 -2.45 -4.85
C ILE A 33 15.17 -3.48 -4.30
N ALA A 34 15.55 -4.76 -4.21
CA ALA A 34 14.68 -5.81 -3.69
C ALA A 34 14.29 -5.55 -2.22
N ASN A 35 15.26 -5.16 -1.40
CA ASN A 35 15.04 -4.84 0.01
C ASN A 35 14.28 -3.53 0.19
N ARG A 36 14.46 -2.54 -0.69
CA ARG A 36 13.64 -1.31 -0.69
C ARG A 36 12.17 -1.64 -0.92
N ILE A 37 11.86 -2.39 -1.98
CA ILE A 37 10.47 -2.75 -2.32
C ILE A 37 9.87 -3.58 -1.19
N LYS A 38 10.61 -4.55 -0.64
CA LYS A 38 10.17 -5.37 0.50
C LYS A 38 9.89 -4.55 1.75
N LEU A 39 10.74 -3.58 2.08
CA LEU A 39 10.55 -2.71 3.23
C LEU A 39 9.29 -1.85 3.04
N LEU A 40 9.18 -1.18 1.89
CA LEU A 40 8.06 -0.27 1.62
C LEU A 40 6.73 -1.00 1.46
N SER A 41 6.72 -2.25 0.97
CA SER A 41 5.49 -3.06 0.85
C SER A 41 4.93 -3.53 2.20
N THR A 42 5.66 -3.38 3.31
CA THR A 42 5.13 -3.69 4.65
C THR A 42 4.07 -2.70 5.10
N TRP A 43 4.19 -1.42 4.73
CA TRP A 43 3.26 -0.39 5.15
C TRP A 43 1.85 -0.56 4.55
N PRO A 44 1.68 -0.82 3.24
CA PRO A 44 0.36 -1.14 2.67
C PRO A 44 -0.36 -2.29 3.38
N ARG A 45 0.37 -3.36 3.74
CA ARG A 45 -0.17 -4.49 4.49
C ARG A 45 -0.63 -4.07 5.89
N PHE A 46 0.16 -3.25 6.57
CA PHE A 46 -0.19 -2.69 7.88
C PHE A 46 -1.42 -1.77 7.80
N SER A 47 -1.49 -0.89 6.82
CA SER A 47 -2.62 0.00 6.57
C SER A 47 -3.92 -0.78 6.38
N ASN A 48 -3.87 -1.87 5.59
CA ASN A 48 -5.04 -2.73 5.41
C ASN A 48 -5.44 -3.47 6.70
N TRP A 49 -4.46 -3.91 7.50
CA TRP A 49 -4.72 -4.53 8.81
C TRP A 49 -5.41 -3.55 9.78
N ILE A 50 -4.97 -2.29 9.84
CA ILE A 50 -5.64 -1.28 10.67
C ILE A 50 -7.05 -1.00 10.16
N LEU A 51 -7.25 -0.90 8.85
CA LEU A 51 -8.56 -0.71 8.25
C LEU A 51 -9.55 -1.82 8.71
N TYR A 52 -9.09 -3.07 8.71
CA TYR A 52 -9.87 -4.19 9.25
C TYR A 52 -10.13 -4.01 10.75
N LYS A 53 -9.11 -3.71 11.56
CA LYS A 53 -9.26 -3.62 13.03
C LYS A 53 -10.16 -2.48 13.49
N THR A 54 -10.08 -1.31 12.85
CA THR A 54 -10.85 -0.12 13.25
C THR A 54 -12.20 -0.08 12.53
N CYS A 55 -12.20 -0.21 11.21
CA CYS A 55 -13.36 -0.03 10.34
C CYS A 55 -14.08 -1.35 10.00
N LYS A 56 -13.59 -2.51 10.46
CA LYS A 56 -14.18 -3.84 10.19
C LYS A 56 -14.48 -4.03 8.69
N VAL A 57 -13.62 -3.48 7.84
CA VAL A 57 -13.65 -3.72 6.41
C VAL A 57 -12.82 -4.96 6.17
N GLU A 58 -13.50 -6.04 5.82
CA GLU A 58 -12.89 -7.30 5.44
C GLU A 58 -12.70 -7.32 3.92
N MET A 59 -11.54 -7.82 3.50
CA MET A 59 -11.22 -7.97 2.09
C MET A 59 -11.29 -9.45 1.75
N VAL A 60 -12.07 -9.75 0.72
CA VAL A 60 -12.25 -11.09 0.18
C VAL A 60 -11.66 -11.09 -1.22
N VAL A 61 -10.80 -12.06 -1.50
CA VAL A 61 -10.26 -12.30 -2.83
C VAL A 61 -10.97 -13.50 -3.41
N GLU A 62 -11.52 -13.33 -4.60
CA GLU A 62 -12.14 -14.41 -5.38
C GLU A 62 -11.35 -14.60 -6.67
N GLY A 63 -11.15 -15.86 -7.08
CA GLY A 63 -10.44 -16.17 -8.32
C GLY A 63 -8.91 -16.01 -8.26
N GLU A 64 -8.30 -16.19 -7.07
CA GLU A 64 -6.85 -16.15 -6.89
C GLU A 64 -6.12 -17.19 -7.78
N GLU A 65 -6.77 -18.31 -8.07
CA GLU A 65 -6.29 -19.35 -8.98
C GLU A 65 -6.14 -18.89 -10.44
N ASN A 66 -6.76 -17.78 -10.83
CA ASN A 66 -6.65 -17.22 -12.18
C ASN A 66 -5.38 -16.40 -12.39
N ILE A 67 -4.58 -16.18 -11.33
CA ILE A 67 -3.34 -15.43 -11.42
C ILE A 67 -2.31 -16.25 -12.23
N PRO A 68 -1.85 -15.76 -13.40
CA PRO A 68 -0.90 -16.50 -14.22
C PRO A 68 0.51 -16.49 -13.60
N GLN A 69 1.38 -17.37 -14.10
CA GLN A 69 2.80 -17.30 -13.74
C GLN A 69 3.42 -15.98 -14.22
N ALA A 70 4.28 -15.38 -13.40
CA ALA A 70 4.96 -14.14 -13.72
C ALA A 70 5.88 -14.28 -14.97
N PRO A 71 6.05 -13.21 -15.79
CA PRO A 71 5.51 -11.87 -15.61
C PRO A 71 4.09 -11.70 -16.19
N PHE A 72 3.28 -10.86 -15.55
CA PHE A 72 1.98 -10.41 -16.06
C PHE A 72 1.71 -8.95 -15.67
N VAL A 73 0.69 -8.36 -16.28
CA VAL A 73 0.24 -7.00 -15.99
C VAL A 73 -1.09 -7.07 -15.27
N VAL A 74 -1.19 -6.44 -14.09
CA VAL A 74 -2.45 -6.27 -13.35
C VAL A 74 -3.06 -4.94 -13.73
N ILE A 75 -4.33 -4.95 -14.13
CA ILE A 75 -5.09 -3.75 -14.51
C ILE A 75 -6.34 -3.69 -13.62
N PRO A 76 -6.22 -3.17 -12.39
CA PRO A 76 -7.39 -3.01 -11.53
C PRO A 76 -8.27 -1.87 -12.05
N ASN A 77 -9.58 -1.96 -11.84
CA ASN A 77 -10.43 -0.78 -11.87
C ASN A 77 -9.96 0.19 -10.77
N HIS A 78 -9.90 1.48 -11.07
CA HIS A 78 -9.40 2.48 -10.11
C HIS A 78 -10.57 3.26 -9.52
N GLN A 79 -11.08 2.83 -8.37
CA GLN A 79 -12.18 3.50 -7.66
C GLN A 79 -11.68 4.30 -6.44
N GLY A 80 -10.51 3.97 -5.92
CA GLY A 80 -9.87 4.72 -4.85
C GLY A 80 -8.37 4.49 -4.73
N GLN A 81 -7.80 5.09 -3.68
CA GLN A 81 -6.38 4.97 -3.35
C GLN A 81 -6.04 3.59 -2.76
N TRP A 82 -7.04 2.90 -2.20
CA TRP A 82 -6.84 1.63 -1.49
C TRP A 82 -6.32 0.53 -2.42
N GLU A 83 -6.78 0.50 -3.67
CA GLU A 83 -6.39 -0.48 -4.68
C GLU A 83 -4.89 -0.44 -4.96
N THR A 84 -4.28 0.74 -4.94
CA THR A 84 -2.82 0.90 -5.08
C THR A 84 -2.09 0.19 -3.94
N PHE A 85 -2.56 0.33 -2.70
CA PHE A 85 -1.95 -0.31 -1.53
C PHE A 85 -2.18 -1.81 -1.54
N PHE A 86 -3.41 -2.23 -1.83
CA PHE A 86 -3.78 -3.64 -1.91
C PHE A 86 -2.91 -4.38 -2.94
N CYS A 87 -2.82 -3.85 -4.17
CA CYS A 87 -2.04 -4.48 -5.22
C CYS A 87 -0.55 -4.59 -4.86
N GLN A 88 0.00 -3.58 -4.17
CA GLN A 88 1.41 -3.55 -3.78
C GLN A 88 1.84 -4.69 -2.86
N TYR A 89 0.98 -5.12 -1.94
CA TYR A 89 1.32 -6.23 -1.05
C TYR A 89 0.75 -7.57 -1.51
N PHE A 90 -0.40 -7.59 -2.20
CA PHE A 90 -1.03 -8.83 -2.66
C PHE A 90 -0.29 -9.44 -3.86
N PHE A 91 0.09 -8.62 -4.85
CA PHE A 91 0.86 -9.05 -6.02
C PHE A 91 2.37 -8.84 -5.85
N PHE A 92 2.86 -8.79 -4.61
CA PHE A 92 4.29 -8.58 -4.36
C PHE A 92 5.13 -9.72 -4.99
N PRO A 93 6.24 -9.41 -5.71
CA PRO A 93 6.75 -8.07 -6.02
C PRO A 93 6.08 -7.46 -7.27
N ILE A 94 5.55 -6.24 -7.16
CA ILE A 94 4.94 -5.50 -8.26
C ILE A 94 5.65 -4.16 -8.49
N THR A 95 5.71 -3.72 -9.76
CA THR A 95 6.10 -2.36 -10.13
C THR A 95 4.86 -1.58 -10.54
N THR A 96 4.52 -0.54 -9.78
CA THR A 96 3.39 0.34 -10.09
C THR A 96 3.80 1.40 -11.11
N LEU A 97 3.03 1.56 -12.18
CA LEU A 97 3.21 2.66 -13.12
C LEU A 97 2.70 3.97 -12.49
N LEU A 98 3.52 5.00 -12.53
CA LEU A 98 3.26 6.31 -11.92
C LEU A 98 3.47 7.40 -12.97
N LYS A 99 2.62 8.43 -12.95
CA LYS A 99 2.85 9.67 -13.72
C LYS A 99 4.10 10.38 -13.21
N ARG A 100 4.98 10.80 -14.12
CA ARG A 100 6.24 11.49 -13.76
C ARG A 100 5.97 12.76 -12.94
N GLU A 101 4.89 13.46 -13.25
CA GLU A 101 4.47 14.71 -12.60
C GLU A 101 4.26 14.52 -11.11
N LEU A 102 3.84 13.32 -10.69
CA LEU A 102 3.66 13.03 -9.29
C LEU A 102 4.98 13.18 -8.55
N LEU A 103 6.12 12.73 -9.09
CA LEU A 103 7.44 12.81 -8.43
C LEU A 103 7.89 14.23 -8.02
N PHE A 104 7.24 15.27 -8.55
CA PHE A 104 7.52 16.67 -8.18
C PHE A 104 6.66 17.19 -7.02
N ILE A 105 5.66 16.43 -6.56
CA ILE A 105 4.85 16.80 -5.40
C ILE A 105 5.68 16.50 -4.14
N PRO A 106 5.96 17.52 -3.30
CA PRO A 106 6.86 17.36 -2.16
C PRO A 106 6.27 16.55 -0.99
N PHE A 107 4.93 16.48 -0.89
CA PHE A 107 4.20 15.78 0.17
C PHE A 107 2.95 15.11 -0.38
N TRP A 108 2.62 13.93 0.14
CA TRP A 108 1.49 13.08 -0.28
C TRP A 108 0.64 12.72 0.93
#